data_AF-A0A920MN69-F1
#
_entry.id   AF-A0A920MN69-F1
#
_cell.length_a   1.000
_cell.length_b   1.000
_cell.length_c   1.000
_cell.angle_alpha   90.00
_cell.angle_beta   90.00
_cell.angle_gamma   90.00
#
_symmetry.space_group_name_H-M   'P 1'
#
loop_
_entity.id
_entity.type
_entity.pdbx_description
1 polymer ?
#
loop_
_entity_poly.entity_id
_entity_poly.type
_entity_poly.pdbx_seq_one_letter_code
_entity_poly.pdbx_strand_id
1 'polypeptide(L)'
;MLQSKEFGDFDLIMELMNDENFRSLFDSQFNDFSNIKSILVIMKTYAYLEKRYIQEYGYKPSKDYMANGIQKLMRDNNTRKFLVESTRSFMNDTDTFDKIVNDNISNLPLITEQKNNDTV
;
A
#
# COMPACT_ATOMS: atom_id res chain seq x y z
N MET A 1 -17.89 27.66 -7.10
CA MET A 1 -16.64 27.39 -6.37
C MET A 1 -16.45 25.89 -6.23
N LEU A 2 -16.07 25.22 -7.32
CA LEU A 2 -15.95 23.76 -7.41
C LEU A 2 -14.80 23.46 -8.39
N GLN A 3 -13.59 23.97 -8.13
CA GLN A 3 -12.46 23.81 -9.07
C GLN A 3 -11.06 23.73 -8.43
N SER A 4 -10.85 23.90 -7.11
CA SER A 4 -9.48 23.95 -6.58
C SER A 4 -8.89 22.61 -6.12
N LYS A 5 -9.71 21.59 -5.86
CA LYS A 5 -9.22 20.31 -5.29
C LYS A 5 -8.84 19.28 -6.35
N GLU A 6 -9.55 19.23 -7.49
CA GLU A 6 -9.27 18.30 -8.58
C GLU A 6 -7.97 18.62 -9.33
N PHE A 7 -7.59 19.90 -9.41
CA PHE A 7 -6.33 20.30 -10.05
C PHE A 7 -5.11 20.16 -9.14
N GLY A 8 -5.30 20.18 -7.81
CA GLY A 8 -4.19 20.04 -6.86
C GLY A 8 -3.51 18.67 -6.94
N ASP A 9 -4.29 17.60 -7.13
CA ASP A 9 -3.74 16.25 -7.33
C ASP A 9 -2.98 16.15 -8.65
N PHE A 10 -3.47 16.80 -9.72
CA PHE A 10 -2.80 16.82 -11.02
C PHE A 10 -1.45 17.55 -10.96
N ASP A 11 -1.42 18.74 -10.37
CA ASP A 11 -0.20 19.55 -10.25
C ASP A 11 0.86 18.84 -9.40
N LEU A 12 0.45 18.22 -8.28
CA LEU A 12 1.35 17.42 -7.44
C LEU A 12 1.94 16.22 -8.21
N ILE A 13 1.14 15.57 -9.05
CA ILE A 13 1.62 14.46 -9.90
C ILE A 13 2.62 15.01 -10.94
N MET A 14 2.36 16.17 -11.55
CA MET A 14 3.30 16.79 -12.49
C MET A 14 4.62 17.18 -11.81
N GLU A 15 4.57 17.69 -10.59
CA GLU A 15 5.77 17.97 -9.78
C GLU A 15 6.56 16.69 -9.49
N LEU A 16 5.89 15.63 -9.03
CA LEU A 16 6.52 14.33 -8.77
C LEU A 16 7.15 13.73 -10.02
N MET A 17 6.48 13.80 -11.17
CA MET A 17 7.00 13.26 -12.44
C MET A 17 8.20 14.05 -12.98
N ASN A 18 8.38 15.30 -12.53
CA ASN A 18 9.55 16.12 -12.86
C ASN A 18 10.70 15.95 -11.87
N ASP A 19 10.49 15.31 -10.71
CA ASP A 19 11.59 14.92 -9.82
C ASP A 19 12.40 13.78 -10.45
N GLU A 20 13.72 13.98 -10.59
CA GLU A 20 14.59 13.03 -11.30
C GLU A 20 14.67 11.67 -10.60
N ASN A 21 14.64 11.65 -9.26
CA ASN A 21 14.72 10.40 -8.50
C ASN A 21 13.43 9.59 -8.66
N PHE A 22 12.28 10.27 -8.54
CA PHE A 22 10.98 9.65 -8.77
C PHE A 22 10.84 9.19 -10.23
N ARG A 23 11.27 10.00 -11.20
CA ARG A 23 11.24 9.65 -12.62
C ARG A 23 12.07 8.41 -12.93
N SER A 24 13.29 8.32 -12.38
CA SER A 24 14.14 7.14 -12.55
C SER A 24 13.52 5.88 -11.90
N LEU A 25 12.90 6.02 -10.73
CA LEU A 25 12.14 4.93 -10.12
C LEU A 25 10.95 4.52 -10.99
N PHE A 26 10.21 5.50 -11.51
CA PHE A 26 9.05 5.30 -12.37
C PHE A 26 9.45 4.53 -13.63
N ASP A 27 10.45 5.00 -14.36
CA ASP A 27 10.92 4.38 -15.59
C ASP A 27 11.51 2.97 -15.36
N SER A 28 12.06 2.68 -14.17
CA SER A 28 12.63 1.34 -13.89
C SER A 28 11.60 0.32 -13.41
N GLN A 29 10.55 0.75 -12.69
CA GLN A 29 9.61 -0.15 -12.02
C GLN A 29 8.21 -0.19 -12.67
N PHE A 30 7.83 0.84 -13.44
CA PHE A 30 6.49 1.00 -14.01
C PHE A 30 6.49 0.77 -15.53
N ASN A 31 7.20 -0.26 -15.98
CA ASN A 31 7.42 -0.58 -17.40
C ASN A 31 6.16 -1.02 -18.17
N ASP A 32 5.19 -1.57 -17.46
CA ASP A 32 3.94 -2.04 -18.05
C ASP A 32 2.78 -1.89 -17.06
N PHE A 33 1.56 -1.95 -17.59
CA PHE A 33 0.34 -1.83 -16.78
C PHE A 33 0.24 -2.88 -15.68
N SER A 34 0.82 -4.07 -15.85
CA SER A 34 0.80 -5.10 -14.80
C SER A 34 1.69 -4.70 -13.61
N ASN A 35 2.87 -4.14 -13.89
CA ASN A 35 3.81 -3.68 -12.86
C ASN A 35 3.25 -2.46 -12.12
N ILE A 36 2.66 -1.50 -12.85
CA ILE A 36 1.98 -0.33 -12.25
C ILE A 36 0.92 -0.80 -11.24
N LYS A 37 0.05 -1.72 -11.66
CA LYS A 37 -1.02 -2.27 -10.82
C LYS A 37 -0.46 -2.96 -9.57
N SER A 38 0.57 -3.78 -9.73
CA SER A 38 1.21 -4.49 -8.63
C SER A 38 1.83 -3.54 -7.60
N ILE A 39 2.47 -2.47 -8.05
CA ILE A 39 3.09 -1.48 -7.16
C ILE A 39 2.03 -0.65 -6.42
N LEU A 40 0.97 -0.21 -7.11
CA LEU A 40 -0.13 0.52 -6.48
C LEU A 40 -0.78 -0.29 -5.35
N VAL A 41 -0.87 -1.62 -5.53
CA VAL A 41 -1.41 -2.54 -4.52
C VAL A 41 -0.47 -2.62 -3.33
N ILE A 42 0.84 -2.79 -3.55
CA ILE A 42 1.83 -2.75 -2.47
C ILE A 42 1.71 -1.45 -1.67
N MET A 43 1.61 -0.31 -2.35
CA MET A 43 1.47 1.01 -1.71
C MET A 43 0.18 1.15 -0.91
N LYS A 44 -0.95 0.65 -1.43
CA LYS A 44 -2.23 0.68 -0.71
C LYS A 44 -2.26 -0.29 0.47
N THR A 45 -1.71 -1.49 0.31
CA THR A 45 -1.52 -2.44 1.41
C THR A 45 -0.62 -1.85 2.49
N TYR A 46 0.47 -1.18 2.12
CA TYR A 46 1.32 -0.45 3.07
C TYR A 46 0.50 0.57 3.86
N ALA A 47 -0.20 1.47 3.16
CA ALA A 47 -0.97 2.53 3.81
C ALA A 47 -2.05 1.97 4.76
N TYR A 48 -2.71 0.88 4.36
CA TYR A 48 -3.70 0.20 5.18
C TYR A 48 -3.09 -0.42 6.44
N LEU A 49 -1.99 -1.16 6.31
CA LEU A 49 -1.31 -1.77 7.45
C LEU A 49 -0.77 -0.72 8.41
N GLU A 50 -0.19 0.37 7.89
CA GLU A 50 0.31 1.48 8.70
C GLU A 50 -0.84 2.11 9.50
N LYS A 51 -1.96 2.41 8.85
CA LYS A 51 -3.16 2.96 9.49
C LYS A 51 -3.68 2.05 10.60
N ARG A 52 -3.80 0.75 10.33
CA ARG A 52 -4.28 -0.24 11.31
C ARG A 52 -3.33 -0.35 12.50
N TYR A 53 -2.02 -0.40 12.24
CA TYR A 53 -1.01 -0.44 13.28
C TYR A 53 -1.06 0.80 14.17
N ILE A 54 -1.16 2.00 13.59
CA ILE A 54 -1.29 3.26 14.36
C ILE A 54 -2.57 3.24 15.20
N GLN A 55 -3.68 2.72 14.67
CA GLN A 55 -4.93 2.60 15.44
C GLN A 55 -4.81 1.67 16.64
N GLU A 56 -4.04 0.59 16.51
CA GLU A 56 -3.88 -0.42 17.56
C GLU A 56 -2.81 -0.03 18.60
N TYR A 57 -1.70 0.55 18.17
CA TYR A 57 -0.52 0.79 19.01
C TYR A 57 -0.24 2.28 19.29
N GLY A 58 -0.86 3.20 18.56
CA GLY A 58 -0.74 4.65 18.77
C GLY A 58 0.53 5.30 18.21
N TYR A 59 1.39 4.56 17.48
CA TYR A 59 2.61 5.08 16.87
C TYR A 59 2.86 4.49 15.47
N LYS A 60 3.73 5.15 14.69
CA LYS A 60 4.10 4.67 13.34
C LYS A 60 5.04 3.45 13.43
N PRO A 61 4.76 2.37 12.70
CA PRO A 61 5.66 1.22 12.64
C PRO A 61 6.99 1.56 11.95
N SER A 62 8.04 0.81 12.26
CA SER A 62 9.32 0.97 11.57
C SER A 62 9.24 0.58 10.10
N LYS A 63 10.10 1.18 9.26
CA LYS A 63 10.20 0.85 7.82
C LYS A 63 10.50 -0.64 7.62
N ASP A 64 11.40 -1.20 8.41
CA ASP A 64 11.82 -2.61 8.29
C ASP A 64 10.69 -3.56 8.70
N TYR A 65 9.92 -3.21 9.74
CA TYR A 65 8.73 -3.95 10.12
C TYR A 65 7.71 -3.98 8.97
N MET A 66 7.43 -2.82 8.37
CA MET A 66 6.50 -2.71 7.25
C MET A 66 6.98 -3.49 6.02
N ALA A 67 8.26 -3.38 5.69
CA ALA A 67 8.87 -4.10 4.57
C ALA A 67 8.76 -5.63 4.77
N ASN A 68 9.08 -6.12 5.97
CA ASN A 68 8.98 -7.54 6.30
C ASN A 68 7.52 -8.04 6.29
N GLY A 69 6.58 -7.26 6.82
CA GLY A 69 5.16 -7.57 6.81
C GLY A 69 4.62 -7.71 5.39
N ILE A 70 4.90 -6.72 4.53
CA ILE A 70 4.48 -6.75 3.13
C ILE A 70 5.14 -7.91 2.38
N GLN A 71 6.44 -8.17 2.59
CA GLN A 71 7.10 -9.31 1.96
C GLN A 71 6.47 -10.65 2.36
N LYS A 72 6.08 -10.82 3.63
CA LYS A 72 5.38 -12.02 4.09
C LYS A 72 4.02 -12.17 3.42
N LEU A 73 3.23 -11.09 3.38
CA LEU A 73 1.91 -11.08 2.71
C LEU A 73 2.03 -11.38 1.21
N MET A 74 3.06 -10.85 0.56
CA MET A 74 3.31 -11.11 -0.86
C MET A 74 3.84 -12.53 -1.10
N ARG A 75 4.49 -13.18 -0.14
CA ARG A 75 4.97 -14.56 -0.25
C ARG A 75 3.89 -15.61 0.02
N ASP A 76 2.86 -15.27 0.78
CA ASP A 76 1.69 -16.12 0.98
C ASP A 76 0.84 -16.15 -0.31
N ASN A 77 0.67 -17.35 -0.90
CA ASN A 77 -0.08 -17.52 -2.14
C ASN A 77 -1.57 -17.15 -1.98
N ASN A 78 -2.17 -17.38 -0.81
CA ASN A 78 -3.58 -17.05 -0.57
C ASN A 78 -3.76 -15.54 -0.41
N THR A 79 -2.87 -14.90 0.34
CA THR A 79 -2.87 -13.44 0.50
C THR A 79 -2.52 -12.73 -0.81
N ARG A 80 -1.56 -13.24 -1.59
CA ARG A 80 -1.23 -12.71 -2.91
C ARG A 80 -2.42 -12.80 -3.86
N LYS A 81 -3.12 -13.94 -3.89
CA LYS A 81 -4.33 -14.11 -4.70
C LYS A 81 -5.42 -13.13 -4.28
N PHE A 82 -5.62 -12.97 -2.97
CA PHE A 82 -6.53 -11.96 -2.41
C PHE A 82 -6.15 -10.53 -2.83
N LEU A 83 -4.87 -10.15 -2.73
CA LEU A 83 -4.40 -8.82 -3.15
C LEU A 83 -4.59 -8.60 -4.65
N VAL A 84 -4.32 -9.60 -5.48
CA VAL A 84 -4.55 -9.55 -6.94
C VAL A 84 -6.04 -9.46 -7.28
N GLU A 85 -6.90 -10.20 -6.59
CA GLU A 85 -8.35 -10.10 -6.76
C GLU A 85 -8.87 -8.73 -6.29
N SER A 86 -8.33 -8.20 -5.20
CA SER A 86 -8.60 -6.84 -4.71
C SER A 86 -8.19 -5.78 -5.72
N THR A 87 -7.09 -6.01 -6.43
CA THR A 87 -6.60 -5.15 -7.52
C THR A 87 -7.57 -5.15 -8.69
N ARG A 88 -8.12 -6.32 -9.03
CA ARG A 88 -9.11 -6.49 -10.10
C ARG A 88 -10.42 -5.80 -9.73
N SER A 89 -10.87 -5.88 -8.49
CA SER A 89 -12.07 -5.18 -8.00
C SER A 89 -11.85 -3.67 -7.89
N PHE A 90 -10.67 -3.22 -7.46
CA PHE A 90 -10.28 -1.80 -7.42
C PHE A 90 -10.37 -1.14 -8.81
N MET A 91 -10.10 -1.89 -9.89
CA MET A 91 -10.23 -1.39 -11.27
C MET A 91 -11.67 -1.31 -11.79
N ASN A 92 -12.63 -1.89 -11.08
CA ASN A 92 -14.03 -1.93 -11.52
C ASN A 92 -14.90 -0.86 -10.84
N ASP A 93 -14.31 0.15 -10.19
CA ASP A 93 -14.95 1.37 -9.63
C ASP A 93 -16.11 1.18 -8.64
N THR A 94 -16.53 -0.05 -8.32
CA THR A 94 -17.71 -0.29 -7.48
C THR A 94 -17.39 -0.51 -6.00
N ASP A 95 -16.14 -0.82 -5.62
CA ASP A 95 -15.76 -1.20 -4.26
C ASP A 95 -14.55 -0.42 -3.72
N THR A 96 -14.61 -0.02 -2.45
CA THR A 96 -13.48 0.62 -1.76
C THR A 96 -12.47 -0.42 -1.26
N PHE A 97 -11.19 -0.04 -1.21
CA PHE A 97 -10.12 -0.92 -0.69
C PHE A 97 -10.43 -1.45 0.71
N ASP A 98 -10.96 -0.60 1.60
CA ASP A 98 -11.34 -0.98 2.96
C ASP A 98 -12.43 -2.08 2.97
N LYS A 99 -13.43 -2.00 2.08
CA LYS A 99 -14.49 -3.02 1.97
C LYS A 99 -13.90 -4.37 1.56
N ILE A 100 -13.07 -4.36 0.52
CA ILE A 100 -12.43 -5.57 -0.01
C ILE A 100 -11.55 -6.25 1.05
N VAL A 101 -10.77 -5.47 1.81
CA VAL A 101 -9.91 -5.98 2.88
C VAL A 101 -10.73 -6.53 4.05
N ASN A 102 -11.80 -5.85 4.46
CA ASN A 102 -12.66 -6.33 5.54
C ASN A 102 -13.39 -7.64 5.21
N ASP A 103 -13.82 -7.82 3.97
CA ASP A 103 -14.50 -9.04 3.51
C ASP A 103 -13.57 -10.27 3.50
N ASN A 104 -12.25 -10.06 3.56
CA ASN A 104 -11.24 -11.10 3.42
C ASN A 104 -10.21 -11.12 4.59
N ILE A 105 -10.44 -10.30 5.60
CA ILE A 105 -9.50 -10.01 6.70
C ILE A 105 -9.17 -11.23 7.56
N SER A 106 -10.07 -12.22 7.61
CA SER A 106 -9.93 -13.45 8.39
C SER A 106 -8.67 -14.25 8.03
N ASN A 107 -8.03 -13.95 6.90
CA ASN A 107 -6.82 -14.61 6.41
C ASN A 107 -5.53 -13.75 6.52
N LEU A 108 -5.61 -12.51 7.02
CA LEU A 108 -4.43 -11.67 7.21
C LEU A 108 -3.85 -11.91 8.62
N PRO A 109 -2.62 -12.46 8.75
CA PRO A 109 -2.04 -12.69 10.06
C PRO A 109 -1.87 -11.36 10.80
N LEU A 110 -2.29 -11.32 12.07
CA LEU A 110 -1.88 -10.28 13.01
C LEU A 110 -0.37 -10.46 13.24
N ILE A 111 0.42 -9.72 12.48
CA ILE A 111 1.86 -9.62 12.72
C ILE A 111 2.02 -8.58 13.83
N THR A 112 2.76 -8.92 14.88
CA THR A 112 3.11 -8.02 15.98
C THR A 112 4.59 -7.61 15.84
N GLU A 113 4.88 -6.33 16.03
CA GLU A 113 6.27 -5.85 16.07
C GLU A 113 6.89 -6.33 17.39
N GLN A 114 7.94 -7.14 17.33
CA GLN A 114 8.74 -7.40 18.53
C GLN A 114 9.40 -6.09 18.93
N LYS A 115 8.93 -5.47 20.01
CA LYS A 115 9.73 -4.48 20.72
C LYS A 115 10.98 -5.20 21.18
N ASN A 116 12.12 -4.89 20.56
CA ASN A 116 13.40 -5.09 21.24
C ASN A 116 13.36 -4.18 22.45
N ASN A 117 12.92 -4.73 23.59
CA ASN A 117 13.24 -4.18 24.88
C ASN A 117 14.74 -4.43 25.06
N ASP A 118 15.55 -3.56 24.47
CA ASP A 118 16.95 -3.45 24.88
C ASP A 118 16.93 -2.98 26.34
N THR A 119 17.00 -4.00 27.18
CA THR A 119 17.24 -3.90 28.61
C THR A 119 18.75 -3.81 28.77
N VAL A 120 19.19 -2.70 29.35
CA VAL A 120 20.35 -2.42 30.24
C VAL A 120 20.96 -1.07 29.87
#